data_AF-A0A6C0HPS6-F1
#
_entry.id   AF-A0A6C0HPS6-F1
#
_cell.length_a   1.000
_cell.length_b   1.000
_cell.length_c   1.000
_cell.angle_alpha   90.00
_cell.angle_beta   90.00
_cell.angle_gamma   90.00
#
_symmetry.space_group_name_H-M   'P 1'
#
loop_
_entity.id
_entity.type
_entity.pdbx_description
1 polymer ?
#
loop_
_entity_poly.entity_id
_entity_poly.type
_entity_poly.pdbx_seq_one_letter_code
_entity_poly.pdbx_strand_id
1 'polypeptide(L)'
;MNDHEVLFSYLKKSISYYEPNKVNRKKIKELFSCIPYFVSGEDQDILYPLLNKHPIHCYYDSEKGLQEYVYLIYRLYHREKNKPYLDYDTFYRTDQQRRERNHHIYFILVVCLVIYYLYALQ
;
A
#
# COMPACT_ATOMS: atom_id res chain seq x y z
N MET A 1 5.17 7.82 -15.31
CA MET A 1 5.25 7.01 -14.08
C MET A 1 5.59 5.61 -14.54
N ASN A 2 6.64 5.00 -14.01
CA ASN A 2 7.09 3.68 -14.45
C ASN A 2 6.08 2.61 -13.98
N ASP A 3 5.78 1.58 -14.78
CA ASP A 3 4.70 0.62 -14.48
C ASP A 3 4.87 -0.09 -13.12
N HIS A 4 6.12 -0.33 -12.70
CA HIS A 4 6.43 -0.89 -11.38
C HIS A 4 6.20 0.10 -10.23
N GLU A 5 6.40 1.40 -10.45
CA GLU A 5 6.06 2.42 -9.45
C GLU A 5 4.55 2.46 -9.22
N VAL A 6 3.77 2.30 -10.29
CA VAL A 6 2.30 2.20 -10.24
C VAL A 6 1.89 0.98 -9.41
N LEU A 7 2.49 -0.18 -9.69
CA LEU A 7 2.22 -1.43 -8.97
C LEU A 7 2.46 -1.27 -7.47
N PHE A 8 3.67 -0.86 -7.07
CA PHE A 8 4.01 -0.78 -5.65
C PHE A 8 3.25 0.34 -4.92
N SER A 9 2.92 1.43 -5.61
CA SER A 9 2.00 2.44 -5.08
C SER A 9 0.60 1.88 -4.82
N TYR A 10 0.06 1.11 -5.77
CA TYR A 10 -1.22 0.42 -5.60
C TYR A 10 -1.19 -0.57 -4.43
N LEU A 11 -0.13 -1.35 -4.28
CA LEU A 11 0.00 -2.31 -3.18
C LEU A 11 0.07 -1.62 -1.82
N LYS A 12 0.90 -0.58 -1.69
CA LYS A 12 0.94 0.26 -0.47
C LYS A 12 -0.45 0.79 -0.12
N LYS A 13 -1.20 1.25 -1.12
CA LYS A 13 -2.54 1.78 -0.90
C LYS A 13 -3.56 0.71 -0.50
N SER A 14 -3.46 -0.48 -1.10
CA SER A 14 -4.39 -1.59 -0.87
C SER A 14 -4.29 -2.17 0.54
N ILE A 15 -3.13 -2.04 1.18
CA ILE A 15 -2.90 -2.47 2.57
C ILE A 15 -3.07 -1.33 3.58
N SER A 16 -3.20 -0.08 3.11
CA SER A 16 -3.44 1.06 4.00
C SER A 16 -4.79 0.86 4.71
N TYR A 17 -4.83 1.04 6.02
CA TYR A 17 -6.04 0.81 6.83
C TYR A 17 -6.48 -0.66 6.88
N TYR A 18 -5.57 -1.59 6.63
CA TYR A 18 -5.89 -3.01 6.75
C TYR A 18 -6.20 -3.40 8.20
N GLU A 19 -7.41 -3.89 8.42
CA GLU A 19 -7.81 -4.47 9.70
C GLU A 19 -7.86 -6.00 9.61
N PRO A 20 -7.12 -6.72 10.48
CA PRO A 20 -7.03 -8.17 10.41
C PRO A 20 -8.34 -8.81 10.87
N ASN A 21 -9.03 -9.46 9.93
CA ASN A 21 -10.15 -10.36 10.21
C ASN A 21 -10.22 -11.46 9.13
N LYS A 22 -11.05 -12.49 9.35
CA LYS A 22 -11.17 -13.64 8.45
C LYS A 22 -11.46 -13.24 7.00
N VAL A 23 -12.32 -12.25 6.79
CA VAL A 23 -12.72 -11.77 5.46
C VAL A 23 -11.58 -11.01 4.79
N ASN A 24 -10.95 -10.08 5.51
CA ASN A 24 -9.87 -9.25 4.99
C ASN A 24 -8.60 -10.06 4.69
N ARG A 25 -8.27 -11.06 5.52
CA ARG A 25 -7.16 -12.00 5.26
C ARG A 25 -7.36 -12.76 3.96
N LYS A 26 -8.59 -13.23 3.70
CA LYS A 26 -8.93 -13.91 2.44
C LYS A 26 -8.75 -12.97 1.24
N LYS A 27 -9.29 -11.76 1.32
CA LYS A 27 -9.19 -10.75 0.25
C LYS A 27 -7.75 -10.36 -0.06
N ILE A 28 -6.91 -10.17 0.96
CA ILE A 28 -5.49 -9.86 0.77
C ILE A 28 -4.75 -11.04 0.15
N LYS A 29 -5.03 -12.27 0.60
CA LYS A 29 -4.44 -13.45 -0.03
C LYS A 29 -4.79 -13.55 -1.52
N GLU A 30 -6.06 -13.35 -1.86
CA GLU A 30 -6.56 -13.35 -3.24
C GLU A 30 -5.92 -12.23 -4.07
N LEU A 31 -5.88 -11.01 -3.54
CA LEU A 31 -5.23 -9.86 -4.17
C LEU A 31 -3.80 -10.22 -4.59
N PHE A 32 -2.99 -10.70 -3.64
CA PHE A 32 -1.59 -10.99 -3.93
C PHE A 32 -1.39 -12.19 -4.86
N SER A 33 -2.25 -13.21 -4.78
CA SER A 33 -2.20 -14.32 -5.74
C SER A 33 -2.52 -13.90 -7.17
N CYS A 34 -3.28 -12.80 -7.35
CA CYS A 34 -3.71 -12.34 -8.66
C CYS A 34 -2.77 -11.31 -9.30
N ILE A 35 -1.98 -10.56 -8.51
CA ILE A 35 -1.08 -9.50 -9.02
C ILE A 35 -0.26 -9.92 -10.25
N PRO A 36 0.39 -11.10 -10.29
CA PRO A 36 1.25 -11.46 -11.42
C PRO A 36 0.53 -11.52 -12.77
N TYR A 37 -0.79 -11.73 -12.78
CA TYR A 37 -1.58 -11.82 -14.00
C TYR A 37 -1.99 -10.46 -14.59
N PHE A 38 -1.70 -9.36 -13.88
CA PHE A 38 -2.06 -7.99 -14.30
C PHE A 38 -0.84 -7.12 -14.66
N VAL A 39 0.33 -7.73 -14.80
CA VAL A 39 1.58 -7.06 -15.14
C VAL A 39 2.13 -7.59 -16.47
N SER A 40 3.19 -6.96 -16.99
CA SER A 40 3.85 -7.42 -18.22
C SER A 40 4.46 -8.83 -18.03
N GLY A 41 4.69 -9.56 -19.12
CA GLY A 41 5.27 -10.91 -19.05
C GLY A 41 6.60 -10.97 -18.31
N GLU A 42 7.49 -10.00 -18.55
CA GLU A 42 8.77 -9.89 -17.83
C GLU A 42 8.56 -9.68 -16.31
N ASP A 43 7.58 -8.85 -15.92
CA ASP A 43 7.27 -8.60 -14.51
C ASP A 43 6.60 -9.81 -13.85
N GLN A 44 5.76 -10.52 -14.59
CA GLN A 44 5.09 -11.73 -14.14
C GLN A 44 6.13 -12.82 -13.81
N ASP A 45 7.12 -13.01 -14.68
CA ASP A 45 8.20 -14.00 -14.51
C ASP A 45 9.05 -13.74 -13.25
N ILE A 46 9.09 -12.50 -12.76
CA ILE A 46 9.78 -12.12 -11.52
C ILE A 46 8.84 -12.21 -10.31
N LEU A 47 7.63 -11.63 -10.41
CA LEU A 47 6.71 -11.52 -9.28
C LEU A 47 6.14 -12.88 -8.87
N TYR A 48 5.81 -13.74 -9.82
CA TYR A 48 5.19 -15.03 -9.52
C TYR A 48 6.10 -15.94 -8.65
N PRO A 49 7.39 -16.15 -8.99
CA PRO A 49 8.31 -16.87 -8.10
C PRO A 49 8.51 -16.20 -6.75
N LEU A 50 8.60 -14.87 -6.70
CA LEU A 50 8.81 -14.14 -5.44
C LEU A 50 7.63 -14.33 -4.46
N LEU A 51 6.40 -14.22 -4.95
CA LEU A 51 5.20 -14.38 -4.13
C LEU A 51 4.99 -15.84 -3.69
N ASN A 52 5.39 -16.81 -4.50
CA ASN A 52 5.37 -18.23 -4.11
C ASN A 52 6.43 -18.55 -3.06
N LYS A 53 7.64 -17.99 -3.18
CA LYS A 53 8.73 -18.18 -2.22
C LYS A 53 8.48 -17.48 -0.88
N HIS A 54 7.79 -16.35 -0.93
CA HIS A 54 7.44 -15.54 0.24
C HIS A 54 5.92 -15.43 0.36
N PRO A 55 5.25 -16.44 0.93
CA PRO A 55 3.81 -16.46 0.97
C PRO A 55 3.25 -15.47 2.01
N ILE A 56 2.19 -14.74 1.64
CA ILE A 56 1.64 -13.62 2.43
C ILE A 56 1.01 -14.00 3.78
N HIS A 57 0.68 -15.28 3.99
CA HIS A 57 0.01 -15.72 5.23
C HIS A 57 0.86 -15.54 6.49
N CYS A 58 2.18 -15.34 6.35
CA CYS A 58 3.07 -15.02 7.45
C CYS A 58 2.99 -13.54 7.89
N TYR A 59 2.26 -12.68 7.16
CA TYR A 59 2.35 -11.22 7.29
C TYR A 59 1.00 -10.52 7.45
N TYR A 60 -0.11 -11.16 7.09
CA TYR A 60 -1.46 -10.55 7.06
C TYR A 60 -2.17 -10.43 8.42
N ASP A 61 -1.47 -10.61 9.54
CA ASP A 61 -2.04 -10.52 10.89
C ASP A 61 -2.07 -9.07 11.41
N SER A 62 -1.42 -8.14 10.73
CA SER A 62 -1.46 -6.71 11.05
C SER A 62 -1.19 -5.85 9.81
N GLU A 63 -1.58 -4.57 9.84
CA GLU A 63 -1.21 -3.59 8.82
C GLU A 63 0.32 -3.48 8.68
N LYS A 64 1.04 -3.42 9.81
CA LYS A 64 2.51 -3.35 9.82
C LYS A 64 3.16 -4.57 9.16
N GLY A 65 2.66 -5.78 9.45
CA GLY A 65 3.14 -6.99 8.80
C GLY A 65 2.96 -6.96 7.28
N LEU A 66 1.82 -6.46 6.79
CA LEU A 66 1.61 -6.25 5.36
C LEU A 66 2.51 -5.17 4.78
N GLN A 67 2.82 -4.10 5.52
CA GLN A 67 3.75 -3.08 5.08
C GLN A 67 5.17 -3.65 4.90
N GLU A 68 5.63 -4.45 5.86
CA GLU A 68 6.89 -5.17 5.78
C GLU A 68 6.91 -6.13 4.59
N TYR A 69 5.79 -6.82 4.33
CA TYR A 69 5.66 -7.72 3.19
C TYR A 69 5.73 -7.00 1.84
N VAL A 70 4.97 -5.91 1.66
CA VAL A 70 5.02 -5.12 0.42
C VAL A 70 6.42 -4.58 0.17
N TYR A 71 7.10 -4.10 1.22
CA TYR A 71 8.48 -3.66 1.10
C TYR A 71 9.46 -4.79 0.76
N LEU A 72 9.27 -5.98 1.36
CA LEU A 72 10.07 -7.16 1.04
C LEU A 72 9.97 -7.50 -0.45
N ILE A 73 8.74 -7.59 -0.98
CA ILE A 73 8.51 -7.89 -2.40
C ILE A 73 9.07 -6.78 -3.29
N TYR A 74 8.88 -5.50 -2.92
CA TYR A 74 9.46 -4.35 -3.61
C TYR A 74 10.98 -4.45 -3.75
N ARG A 75 11.67 -4.69 -2.62
CA ARG A 75 13.13 -4.79 -2.58
C ARG A 75 13.64 -5.97 -3.41
N LEU A 76 13.01 -7.14 -3.27
CA LEU A 76 13.42 -8.33 -4.02
C LEU A 76 13.18 -8.16 -5.52
N TYR A 77 12.04 -7.63 -5.92
CA TYR A 77 11.73 -7.34 -7.32
C TYR A 77 12.75 -6.38 -7.96
N HIS A 78 13.12 -5.30 -7.27
CA HIS A 78 14.14 -4.36 -7.79
C HIS A 78 15.53 -5.00 -7.87
N ARG A 79 15.86 -5.88 -6.92
CA ARG A 79 17.10 -6.66 -6.95
C ARG A 79 17.14 -7.57 -8.17
N GLU A 80 16.07 -8.31 -8.46
CA GLU A 80 15.99 -9.18 -9.66
C GLU A 80 16.14 -8.37 -10.96
N LYS A 81 15.60 -7.15 -10.99
CA LYS A 81 15.75 -6.22 -12.13
C LYS A 81 17.09 -5.48 -12.17
N ASN A 82 18.01 -5.72 -11.24
CA ASN A 82 19.26 -4.95 -11.07
C ASN A 82 19.02 -3.42 -11.03
N LYS A 83 17.93 -3.00 -10.40
CA LYS A 83 17.56 -1.58 -10.23
C LYS A 83 17.81 -1.12 -8.80
N PRO A 84 18.17 0.17 -8.60
CA PRO A 84 18.20 0.75 -7.26
C PRO A 84 16.80 0.72 -6.63
N TYR A 85 16.76 0.59 -5.31
CA TYR A 85 15.52 0.61 -4.53
C TYR A 85 15.67 1.52 -3.32
N LEU A 86 14.54 2.05 -2.85
CA LEU A 86 14.45 2.91 -1.68
C LEU A 86 14.58 2.08 -0.40
N ASP A 87 15.11 2.68 0.66
CA ASP A 87 15.00 2.12 2.01
C ASP A 87 13.54 2.15 2.51
N TYR A 88 13.27 1.41 3.59
CA TYR A 88 11.92 1.22 4.13
C TYR A 88 11.24 2.55 4.47
N ASP A 89 11.96 3.44 5.16
CA ASP A 89 11.41 4.70 5.62
C ASP A 89 11.11 5.59 4.42
N THR A 90 12.03 5.71 3.47
CA THR A 90 11.82 6.49 2.25
C THR A 90 10.67 5.93 1.40
N PHE A 91 10.51 4.61 1.33
CA PHE A 91 9.45 3.95 0.57
C PHE A 91 8.03 4.28 1.09
N TYR A 92 7.87 4.47 2.41
CA TYR A 92 6.59 4.80 3.06
C TYR A 92 6.40 6.29 3.41
N ARG A 93 7.48 7.08 3.44
CA ARG A 93 7.47 8.49 3.87
C ARG A 93 6.48 9.37 3.08
N THR A 94 6.32 9.13 1.79
CA THR A 94 5.37 9.88 0.94
C THR A 94 3.91 9.62 1.30
N ASP A 95 3.57 8.41 1.74
CA ASP A 95 2.20 8.07 2.13
C ASP A 95 1.86 8.57 3.54
N GLN A 96 2.82 8.51 4.48
CA GLN A 96 2.66 9.07 5.82
C GLN A 96 2.47 10.59 5.79
N GLN A 97 3.34 11.33 5.09
CA GLN A 97 3.22 12.78 4.98
C GLN A 97 1.93 13.22 4.28
N ARG A 98 1.48 12.45 3.27
CA ARG A 98 0.20 12.73 2.58
C ARG A 98 -1.01 12.43 3.48
N ARG A 99 -0.93 11.42 4.35
CA ARG A 99 -1.97 11.08 5.33
C ARG A 99 -2.15 12.18 6.37
N GLU A 100 -1.05 12.67 6.96
CA GLU A 100 -1.08 13.77 7.93
C GLU A 100 -1.66 15.04 7.29
N ARG A 101 -1.18 15.42 6.10
CA ARG A 101 -1.69 16.58 5.36
C ARG A 101 -3.18 16.48 5.08
N ASN A 102 -3.67 15.32 4.61
CA ASN A 102 -5.09 15.14 4.34
C ASN A 102 -5.94 15.21 5.61
N HIS A 103 -5.45 14.67 6.74
CA HIS A 103 -6.15 14.76 8.01
C HIS A 103 -6.30 16.22 8.48
N HIS A 104 -5.25 17.03 8.32
CA HIS A 104 -5.31 18.48 8.58
C HIS A 104 -6.33 19.19 7.69
N ILE A 105 -6.39 18.86 6.39
CA ILE A 105 -7.38 19.45 5.47
C ILE A 105 -8.81 19.10 5.88
N TYR A 106 -9.08 17.83 6.22
CA TYR A 106 -10.40 17.40 6.70
C TYR A 106 -10.78 18.11 8.00
N PHE A 107 -9.85 18.23 8.95
CA PHE A 107 -10.09 18.95 10.19
C PHE A 107 -10.47 20.41 9.94
N ILE A 108 -9.73 21.11 9.06
CA ILE A 108 -10.05 22.50 8.67
C ILE A 108 -11.44 22.59 8.04
N LEU A 109 -11.78 21.68 7.12
CA LEU A 109 -13.11 21.65 6.48
C LEU A 109 -14.24 21.47 7.50
N VAL A 110 -14.08 20.56 8.47
CA VAL A 110 -15.08 20.36 9.54
C VAL A 110 -15.22 21.62 10.39
N VAL A 111 -14.11 22.25 10.78
CA VAL A 111 -14.13 23.51 11.56
C VAL A 111 -14.86 24.62 10.78
N CYS A 112 -14.55 24.79 9.49
CA CYS A 112 -15.23 25.77 8.64
C CYS A 112 -16.73 25.49 8.51
N LEU A 113 -17.13 24.22 8.36
CA LEU A 113 -18.55 23.83 8.30
C LEU A 113 -19.28 24.12 9.62
N VAL A 114 -18.66 23.84 10.76
CA VAL A 114 -19.24 24.14 12.08
C VAL A 114 -19.40 25.65 12.27
N ILE A 115 -18.38 26.45 11.92
CA ILE A 115 -18.47 27.91 11.96
C ILE A 115 -19.60 28.40 11.05
N TYR A 116 -19.66 27.92 9.80
CA TYR A 116 -20.73 28.27 8.87
C TYR A 116 -22.12 27.98 9.44
N TYR A 117 -22.33 26.78 10.00
CA TYR A 117 -23.61 26.41 10.60
C TYR A 117 -23.98 27.30 11.79
N LEU A 118 -23.02 27.63 12.66
CA LEU A 118 -23.27 28.51 13.81
C LEU A 118 -23.67 29.93 13.38
N TYR A 119 -23.05 30.46 12.32
CA TYR A 119 -23.37 31.79 11.78
C TYR A 119 -24.64 31.82 10.91
N ALA A 120 -25.01 30.70 10.27
CA ALA A 120 -26.23 30.61 9.47
C ALA A 120 -27.50 30.32 10.30
N LEU A 121 -27.34 29.83 11.55
CA LEU A 121 -28.45 29.63 12.49
C LEU A 121 -28.75 30.85 13.38
N GLN A 122 -27.87 31.85 13.39
CA GLN A 122 -28.12 33.16 14.02
C GLN A 122 -28.84 34.10 13.05
#